data_AF-A0A970QWY9-F1
#
_entry.id   AF-A0A970QWY9-F1
#
_cell.length_a   1.000
_cell.length_b   1.000
_cell.length_c   1.000
_cell.angle_alpha   90.00
_cell.angle_beta   90.00
_cell.angle_gamma   90.00
#
_symmetry.space_group_name_H-M   'P 1'
#
loop_
_entity.id
_entity.type
_entity.pdbx_description
1 polymer ?
#
loop_
_entity_poly.entity_id
_entity_poly.type
_entity_poly.pdbx_seq_one_letter_code
_entity_poly.pdbx_strand_id
1 'polypeptide(L)' 'MANSNRNASPNSEWTKFKMECAQEIGHIQYVKENNDHYKGDLPSKENGSQGGPIGGQMVKKMIEMAKTQIPQQ' A
#
# COMPACT_ATOMS: atom_id res chain seq x y z
N MET A 1 -13.33 -13.87 11.38
CA MET A 1 -12.52 -13.09 12.36
C MET A 1 -11.18 -12.72 11.70
N ALA A 2 -10.82 -11.44 11.69
CA ALA A 2 -9.52 -11.00 11.18
C ALA A 2 -8.44 -11.30 12.23
N ASN A 3 -7.34 -11.96 11.84
CA ASN A 3 -6.22 -12.27 12.72
C ASN A 3 -5.60 -10.97 13.26
N SER A 4 -5.40 -10.87 14.58
CA SER A 4 -4.82 -9.70 15.28
C SER A 4 -3.43 -9.30 14.75
N ASN A 5 -2.72 -10.22 14.08
CA ASN A 5 -1.42 -9.98 13.48
C ASN A 5 -1.45 -9.25 12.11
N ARG A 6 -2.65 -8.85 11.62
CA ARG A 6 -2.83 -8.21 10.30
C ARG A 6 -2.98 -6.70 10.36
N ASN A 7 -3.14 -6.12 11.55
CA ASN A 7 -3.17 -4.68 11.68
C ASN A 7 -1.74 -4.16 11.68
N ALA A 8 -1.25 -3.81 10.49
CA ALA A 8 -0.11 -2.90 10.38
C ALA A 8 -0.45 -1.67 11.24
N SER A 9 0.25 -1.55 12.38
CA SER A 9 0.08 -0.44 13.31
C SER A 9 0.18 0.87 12.53
N PRO A 10 -0.57 1.93 12.88
CA PRO A 10 -0.46 3.23 12.22
C PRO A 10 0.99 3.73 12.11
N ASN A 11 1.86 3.33 13.04
CA ASN A 11 3.28 3.69 13.08
C ASN A 11 4.23 2.58 12.61
N SER A 12 3.73 1.53 11.96
CA SER A 12 4.58 0.45 11.43
C SER A 12 5.39 0.92 10.22
N GLU A 13 6.56 0.30 10.02
CA GLU A 13 7.38 0.50 8.81
C GLU A 13 6.59 0.20 7.53
N TRP A 14 5.68 -0.77 7.58
CA TRP A 14 4.80 -1.09 6.47
C TRP A 14 3.84 0.06 6.12
N THR A 15 3.28 0.72 7.14
CA THR A 15 2.43 1.89 6.94
C THR A 15 3.23 3.03 6.32
N LYS A 16 4.43 3.32 6.82
CA LYS A 16 5.32 4.34 6.24
C LYS A 16 5.67 4.05 4.79
N PHE A 17 6.04 2.81 4.47
CA PHE A 17 6.37 2.38 3.11
C PHE A 17 5.19 2.55 2.14
N LYS A 18 3.97 2.18 2.58
CA LYS A 18 2.74 2.43 1.80
C LYS A 18 2.52 3.93 1.56
N MET A 19 2.73 4.77 2.58
CA MET A 19 2.56 6.23 2.46
C MET A 19 3.57 6.83 1.48
N GLU A 20 4.83 6.40 1.53
CA GLU A 20 5.86 6.80 0.57
C GLU A 20 5.48 6.44 -0.86
N CYS A 21 5.08 5.17 -1.11
CA CYS A 21 4.64 4.73 -2.43
C CYS A 21 3.42 5.52 -2.93
N ALA A 22 2.47 5.83 -2.04
CA ALA A 22 1.31 6.64 -2.39
C ALA A 22 1.69 8.09 -2.72
N GLN A 23 2.64 8.68 -1.99
CA GLN A 23 3.14 10.03 -2.26
C GLN A 23 3.84 10.11 -3.61
N GLU A 24 4.69 9.15 -3.95
CA GLU A 24 5.44 9.11 -5.22
C GLU A 24 4.55 9.13 -6.45
N ILE A 25 3.40 8.46 -6.38
CA ILE A 25 2.47 8.36 -7.50
C ILE A 25 1.33 9.39 -7.42
N GLY A 26 1.35 10.31 -6.44
CA GLY A 26 0.32 11.34 -6.26
C GLY A 26 -1.03 10.81 -5.77
N HIS A 27 -1.05 9.68 -5.06
CA HIS A 27 -2.26 8.99 -4.58
C HIS A 27 -2.45 9.09 -3.05
N ILE A 28 -1.79 10.05 -2.40
CA ILE A 28 -1.82 10.20 -0.94
C ILE A 28 -3.23 10.45 -0.40
N GLN A 29 -4.15 11.06 -1.15
CA GLN A 29 -5.55 11.23 -0.74
C GLN A 29 -6.34 9.91 -0.60
N TYR A 30 -5.82 8.79 -1.13
CA TYR A 30 -6.52 7.50 -1.13
C TYR A 30 -6.05 6.55 -0.02
N VAL A 31 -5.11 6.96 0.83
CA VAL A 31 -4.69 6.18 2.02
C VAL A 31 -5.51 6.55 3.24
N LYS A 32 -5.86 5.56 4.07
CA LYS A 32 -6.67 5.78 5.28
C LYS A 32 -6.02 6.76 6.26
N GLU A 33 -4.69 6.83 6.27
CA GLU A 33 -3.92 7.67 7.19
C GLU A 33 -3.99 9.16 6.82
N ASN A 34 -4.34 9.49 5.58
CA ASN A 34 -4.49 10.87 5.10
C ASN A 34 -5.96 11.23 4.83
N ASN A 35 -6.80 10.23 4.59
CA ASN A 35 -8.23 10.41 4.42
C ASN A 35 -8.99 9.20 4.98
N ASP A 36 -9.71 9.40 6.09
CA ASP A 36 -10.47 8.34 6.79
C ASP A 36 -11.84 8.08 6.15
N HIS A 37 -11.94 8.17 4.82
CA HIS A 37 -13.14 7.79 4.10
C HIS A 37 -13.33 6.28 4.20
N TYR A 38 -14.47 5.86 4.75
CA TYR A 38 -14.85 4.46 4.82
C TYR A 38 -14.97 3.86 3.41
N LYS A 39 -14.07 2.93 3.09
CA LYS A 39 -13.99 2.31 1.75
C LYS A 39 -14.99 1.18 1.52
N GLY A 40 -15.73 0.77 2.54
CA GLY A 40 -16.67 -0.36 2.44
C GLY A 40 -17.91 -0.05 1.58
N ASP A 41 -18.28 1.23 1.47
CA ASP A 41 -19.44 1.66 0.67
C ASP A 41 -19.06 1.94 -0.80
N LEU A 42 -17.76 1.91 -1.14
CA LEU A 42 -17.28 2.16 -2.49
C LEU A 42 -17.36 0.87 -3.35
N PRO A 43 -17.79 0.96 -4.61
CA PRO A 43 -17.72 -0.16 -5.54
C PRO A 43 -16.31 -0.73 -5.62
N SER A 44 -16.18 -2.06 -5.77
CA SER A 44 -14.87 -2.72 -5.85
C SER A 44 -14.00 -2.17 -6.98
N LYS A 45 -14.62 -1.73 -8.08
CA LYS A 45 -13.94 -1.05 -9.19
C LYS A 45 -13.24 0.24 -8.74
N GLU A 46 -13.93 1.10 -8.00
CA GLU A 46 -13.38 2.36 -7.48
C GLU A 46 -12.26 2.10 -6.48
N ASN A 47 -12.46 1.15 -5.57
CA ASN A 47 -11.43 0.74 -4.62
C ASN A 47 -10.17 0.22 -5.33
N GLY A 48 -10.35 -0.57 -6.39
CA GLY A 48 -9.27 -1.06 -7.25
C GLY A 48 -8.54 0.08 -7.98
N SER A 49 -9.28 1.03 -8.57
CA SER A 49 -8.70 2.16 -9.28
C SER A 49 -7.93 3.12 -8.35
N GLN A 50 -8.39 3.32 -7.12
CA GLN A 50 -7.72 4.19 -6.14
C GLN A 50 -6.52 3.50 -5.47
N GLY A 51 -6.73 2.29 -4.95
CA GLY A 51 -5.75 1.57 -4.12
C GLY A 51 -4.79 0.67 -4.91
N GLY A 52 -5.22 0.17 -6.07
CA GLY A 52 -4.44 -0.71 -6.93
C GLY A 52 -3.09 -0.12 -7.35
N PRO A 53 -3.02 1.14 -7.80
CA PRO A 53 -1.76 1.79 -8.15
C PRO A 53 -0.76 1.87 -6.98
N ILE A 54 -1.24 2.16 -5.76
CA ILE A 54 -0.40 2.20 -4.55
C ILE A 54 0.19 0.81 -4.28
N GLY A 55 -0.64 -0.23 -4.28
CA GLY A 55 -0.19 -1.61 -4.07
C GLY A 55 0.77 -2.09 -5.17
N GLY A 56 0.51 -1.71 -6.42
CA GLY A 56 1.40 -2.00 -7.56
C GLY A 56 2.78 -1.37 -7.39
N GLN A 57 2.85 -0.12 -6.95
CA GLN A 57 4.12 0.57 -6.67
C GLN A 57 4.89 -0.10 -5.53
N MET A 58 4.19 -0.51 -4.47
CA MET A 58 4.80 -1.27 -3.37
C MET A 58 5.43 -2.58 -3.87
N VAL A 59 4.69 -3.36 -4.66
CA VAL A 59 5.18 -4.63 -5.22
C VAL A 59 6.37 -4.40 -6.15
N LYS A 60 6.32 -3.36 -6.99
CA LYS A 60 7.43 -2.99 -7.87
C LYS A 60 8.72 -2.75 -7.10
N LYS A 61 8.68 -1.92 -6.05
CA LYS A 61 9.84 -1.66 -5.19
C LYS A 61 10.33 -2.91 -4.44
N MET A 62 9.42 -3.74 -3.95
CA MET A 62 9.80 -5.00 -3.29
C MET A 62 10.52 -5.95 -4.26
N ILE A 63 10.10 -6.03 -5.52
CA ILE A 63 10.78 -6.82 -6.55
C ILE A 63 12.17 -6.23 -6.87
N GLU A 64 12.28 -4.92 -6.99
CA GLU A 64 13.58 -4.24 -7.20
C GLU A 64 14.55 -4.53 -6.05
N MET A 65 14.08 -4.46 -4.81
CA MET A 65 14.85 -4.83 -3.63
C MET A 65 15.22 -6.33 -3.63
N ALA A 66 14.32 -7.21 -4.02
CA ALA A 66 14.62 -8.64 -4.09
C ALA A 66 15.69 -8.94 -5.17
N LYS A 67 15.65 -8.25 -6.31
CA LYS A 67 16.66 -8.41 -7.38
C LYS A 67 18.07 -8.03 -6.95
N THR A 68 18.24 -7.11 -6.00
CA THR A 68 19.56 -6.74 -5.47
C THR A 68 20.08 -7.70 -4.42
N GLN A 69 19.17 -8.37 -3.69
CA GLN A 69 19.52 -9.31 -2.62
C GLN A 69 19.70 -10.75 -3.11
N ILE A 70 19.00 -11.13 -4.18
CA ILE A 70 19.13 -12.45 -4.80
C ILE A 70 20.33 -12.40 -5.75
N PRO A 71 21.36 -13.25 -5.57
CA PRO A 71 22.44 -13.38 -6.55
C PRO A 71 21.86 -13.68 -7.93
N GLN A 72 22.19 -12.86 -8.92
CA GLN A 72 21.83 -13.13 -10.31
C GLN A 72 22.58 -14.41 -10.73
N GLN A 73 21.83 -15.48 -11.04
CA GLN A 73 22.38 -16.75 -11.53
C GLN A 73 22.82 -16.63 -12.99
#